data_AF-A0A1V5VN63-F1
#
_entry.id   AF-A0A1V5VN63-F1
#
_cell.length_a   1.000
_cell.length_b   1.000
_cell.length_c   1.000
_cell.angle_alpha   90.00
_cell.angle_beta   90.00
_cell.angle_gamma   90.00
#
_symmetry.space_group_name_H-M   'P 1'
#
loop_
_entity.id
_entity.type
_entity.pdbx_description
1 polymer ?
#
loop_
_entity_poly.entity_id
_entity_poly.type
_entity_poly.pdbx_seq_one_letter_code
_entity_poly.pdbx_strand_id
1 'polypeptide(L)'
;MTETTRVTLVLPTALWEELKRLAPPGERSRFAAEALEAEIRRQRRREQLLQIQQLQKTLFEKYGEMPAGAEELHQLREERDAQLLDPLP
;
A
#
# COMPACT_ATOMS: atom_id res chain seq x y z
N MET A 1 -14.10 -21.59 3.25
CA MET A 1 -14.72 -21.60 4.59
C MET A 1 -13.91 -20.64 5.44
N THR A 2 -14.47 -19.50 5.82
CA THR A 2 -13.77 -18.54 6.70
C THR A 2 -13.84 -19.10 8.12
N GLU A 3 -12.71 -19.62 8.61
CA GLU A 3 -12.57 -19.96 10.03
C GLU A 3 -12.85 -18.69 10.85
N THR A 4 -13.83 -18.78 11.74
CA THR A 4 -14.24 -17.67 12.60
C THR A 4 -13.78 -17.95 14.02
N THR A 5 -12.96 -17.05 14.56
CA THR A 5 -12.50 -17.13 15.95
C THR A 5 -13.36 -16.21 16.81
N ARG A 6 -13.96 -16.73 17.88
CA ARG A 6 -14.67 -15.91 18.87
C ARG A 6 -13.65 -15.26 19.79
N VAL A 7 -13.67 -13.94 19.83
CA VAL A 7 -12.76 -13.14 20.66
C VAL A 7 -13.59 -12.22 21.55
N THR A 8 -13.14 -12.01 22.79
CA THR A 8 -13.73 -11.03 23.70
C THR A 8 -12.87 -9.77 23.65
N LEU A 9 -13.48 -8.62 23.36
CA LEU A 9 -12.83 -7.32 23.29
C LEU A 9 -13.44 -6.38 24.31
N VAL A 10 -12.60 -5.57 24.96
CA VAL A 10 -13.04 -4.49 25.84
C VAL A 10 -13.02 -3.19 25.05
N LEU A 11 -14.16 -2.53 24.95
CA LEU A 11 -14.31 -1.27 24.21
C LEU A 11 -14.71 -0.15 25.17
N PRO A 12 -14.24 1.09 24.95
CA PRO A 12 -14.76 2.26 25.65
C PRO A 12 -16.27 2.38 25.43
N THR A 13 -17.01 2.75 26.47
CA THR A 13 -18.47 2.85 26.41
C THR A 13 -18.93 3.82 25.31
N ALA A 14 -18.27 4.97 25.17
CA ALA A 14 -18.58 5.95 24.14
C ALA A 14 -18.47 5.36 22.72
N LEU A 15 -17.41 4.59 22.46
CA LEU A 15 -17.19 3.94 21.17
C LEU A 15 -18.25 2.87 20.89
N TRP A 16 -18.66 2.12 21.91
CA TRP A 16 -19.76 1.16 21.77
C TRP A 16 -21.08 1.85 21.43
N GLU A 17 -21.40 2.99 22.06
CA GLU A 17 -22.60 3.78 21.74
C GLU A 17 -22.57 4.34 20.32
N GLU A 18 -21.41 4.75 19.82
CA GLU A 18 -21.25 5.15 18.41
C GLU A 18 -21.46 3.97 17.47
N LEU A 19 -20.85 2.82 17.76
CA LEU A 19 -21.02 1.62 16.95
C LEU A 19 -22.49 1.18 16.89
N LYS A 20 -23.21 1.24 18.02
CA LYS A 20 -24.66 0.96 18.07
C LYS A 20 -25.50 1.92 17.23
N ARG A 21 -25.05 3.17 17.06
CA ARG A 21 -25.70 4.18 16.22
C ARG A 21 -25.45 3.92 14.73
N LEU A 22 -24.27 3.44 14.38
CA LEU A 22 -23.86 3.19 12.99
C LEU A 22 -24.33 1.84 12.45
N ALA A 23 -24.38 0.80 13.28
CA ALA A 23 -24.67 -0.57 12.86
C ALA A 23 -25.89 -1.16 13.59
N PRO A 24 -26.86 -1.75 12.85
CA PRO A 24 -28.04 -2.36 13.43
C PRO A 24 -27.69 -3.59 14.29
N PRO A 25 -28.61 -4.03 15.18
CA PRO A 25 -28.44 -5.25 15.94
C PRO A 25 -28.22 -6.46 15.00
N GLY A 26 -27.21 -7.28 15.27
CA GLY A 26 -26.85 -8.44 14.44
C GLY A 26 -25.71 -8.18 13.45
N GLU A 27 -25.46 -6.94 13.05
CA GLU A 27 -24.38 -6.58 12.12
C GLU A 27 -23.14 -5.99 12.83
N ARG A 28 -23.25 -5.68 14.12
CA ARG A 28 -22.20 -5.02 14.91
C ARG A 28 -20.86 -5.76 14.91
N SER A 29 -20.89 -7.09 15.00
CA SER A 29 -19.69 -7.92 14.96
C SER A 29 -19.02 -7.87 13.58
N ARG A 30 -19.83 -7.93 12.51
CA ARG A 30 -19.35 -7.80 11.14
C ARG A 30 -18.76 -6.43 10.88
N PHE A 31 -19.47 -5.37 11.28
CA PHE A 31 -19.00 -3.99 11.16
C PHE A 31 -17.67 -3.78 11.89
N ALA A 32 -17.54 -4.26 13.12
CA ALA A 32 -16.29 -4.20 13.87
C ALA A 32 -15.15 -4.96 13.18
N ALA A 33 -15.43 -6.15 12.63
CA ALA A 33 -14.45 -6.95 11.91
C ALA A 33 -13.97 -6.25 10.63
N GLU A 34 -14.90 -5.70 9.83
CA GLU A 34 -14.58 -4.95 8.60
C GLU A 34 -13.76 -3.69 8.91
N ALA A 35 -14.11 -2.94 9.97
CA ALA A 35 -13.34 -1.79 10.42
C ALA A 35 -11.92 -2.17 10.87
N LEU A 36 -11.79 -3.26 11.62
CA LEU A 36 -10.48 -3.77 12.05
C LEU A 36 -9.62 -4.18 10.84
N GLU A 37 -10.23 -4.87 9.87
CA GLU A 37 -9.54 -5.29 8.65
C GLU A 37 -9.06 -4.09 7.83
N ALA A 38 -9.91 -3.06 7.70
CA ALA A 38 -9.55 -1.82 7.01
C ALA A 38 -8.35 -1.12 7.65
N GLU A 39 -8.31 -1.05 8.99
CA GLU A 39 -7.20 -0.43 9.72
C GLU A 39 -5.91 -1.27 9.60
N ILE A 40 -5.98 -2.61 9.65
CA ILE A 40 -4.82 -3.48 9.40
C ILE A 40 -4.27 -3.24 7.99
N ARG A 41 -5.13 -3.18 6.98
CA ARG A 41 -4.70 -2.91 5.60
C ARG A 41 -4.10 -1.51 5.45
N ARG A 42 -4.63 -0.51 6.15
CA ARG A 42 -4.07 0.85 6.18
C ARG A 42 -2.68 0.87 6.82
N GLN A 43 -2.50 0.18 7.94
CA GLN A 43 -1.22 0.13 8.65
C GLN A 43 -0.13 -0.53 7.80
N ARG A 44 -0.44 -1.67 7.16
CA ARG A 44 0.50 -2.33 6.23
C ARG A 44 0.92 -1.43 5.07
N ARG A 45 -0.03 -0.71 4.46
CA ARG A 45 0.27 0.25 3.39
C ARG A 45 1.19 1.37 3.90
N ARG A 46 0.94 1.87 5.11
CA ARG A 46 1.79 2.91 5.72
C ARG A 46 3.21 2.39 5.95
N GLU A 47 3.37 1.18 6.47
CA GLU A 47 4.69 0.56 6.67
C GLU A 47 5.45 0.39 5.35
N GLN A 48 4.76 -0.08 4.29
CA GLN A 48 5.35 -0.19 2.95
C GLN A 48 5.81 1.18 2.43
N LEU A 49 5.01 2.23 2.59
CA LEU A 49 5.39 3.58 2.17
C LEU A 49 6.60 4.09 2.95
N LEU A 50 6.67 3.84 4.26
CA LEU A 50 7.82 4.20 5.08
C LEU A 50 9.09 3.47 4.63
N GLN A 51 8.98 2.18 4.30
CA GLN A 51 10.10 1.40 3.74
C GLN A 51 10.58 1.98 2.40
N ILE A 52 9.64 2.36 1.51
CA ILE A 52 9.98 2.99 0.23
C ILE A 52 10.69 4.33 0.46
N GLN A 53 10.19 5.16 1.37
CA GLN A 53 10.83 6.44 1.71
C GLN A 53 12.23 6.26 2.28
N GLN A 54 12.42 5.26 3.15
CA GLN A 54 13.75 4.93 3.68
C GLN A 54 14.70 4.45 2.58
N LEU A 55 14.22 3.61 1.66
CA LEU A 55 15.00 3.15 0.52
C LEU A 55 15.38 4.32 -0.39
N GLN A 56 14.42 5.18 -0.73
CA GLN A 56 14.69 6.39 -1.53
C GLN A 56 15.73 7.28 -0.87
N LYS A 57 15.61 7.52 0.44
CA LYS A 57 16.60 8.27 1.21
C LYS A 57 17.98 7.61 1.15
N THR A 58 18.05 6.30 1.32
CA THR A 58 19.31 5.54 1.27
C THR A 58 19.97 5.63 -0.11
N LEU A 59 19.16 5.51 -1.18
CA LEU A 59 19.64 5.63 -2.56
C LEU A 59 20.12 7.05 -2.84
N PHE A 60 19.39 8.06 -2.39
CA PHE A 60 19.78 9.46 -2.53
C PHE A 60 21.07 9.78 -1.75
N GLU A 61 21.22 9.29 -0.52
CA GLU A 61 22.46 9.45 0.26
C GLU A 61 23.66 8.76 -0.41
N LYS A 62 23.43 7.60 -1.04
CA LYS A 62 24.51 6.81 -1.66
C LYS A 62 24.93 7.35 -3.03
N TYR A 63 23.98 7.82 -3.84
CA TYR A 63 24.21 8.17 -5.24
C TYR A 63 23.98 9.64 -5.56
N GLY A 64 23.53 10.44 -4.59
CA GLY A 64 23.16 11.83 -4.79
C GLY A 64 21.87 11.99 -5.60
N GLU A 65 21.68 13.18 -6.16
CA GLU A 65 20.65 13.43 -7.15
C GLU A 65 21.05 12.70 -8.44
N MET A 66 20.38 11.58 -8.74
CA MET A 66 20.58 10.93 -10.03
C MET A 66 20.07 11.91 -11.10
N PRO A 67 20.87 12.22 -12.15
CA PRO A 67 20.36 12.95 -13.29
C PRO A 67 19.11 12.22 -13.78
N ALA A 68 18.10 12.95 -14.24
CA ALA A 68 16.82 12.40 -14.64
C ALA A 68 17.01 11.45 -15.84
N GLY A 69 17.42 10.22 -15.56
CA GLY A 69 17.73 9.20 -16.55
C GLY A 69 16.48 8.72 -17.29
N ALA A 70 15.32 9.34 -17.08
CA ALA A 70 14.13 9.09 -17.88
C ALA A 70 14.35 9.48 -19.34
N GLU A 71 15.01 10.61 -19.62
CA GLU A 71 15.37 11.01 -21.00
C GLU A 71 16.49 10.12 -21.56
N GLU A 72 17.52 9.81 -20.77
CA GLU A 72 18.60 8.90 -21.19
C GLU A 72 18.07 7.47 -21.45
N LEU A 73 17.16 6.97 -20.62
CA LEU A 73 16.50 5.67 -20.82
C LEU A 73 15.53 5.69 -21.99
N HIS A 74 14.92 6.83 -22.31
CA HIS A 74 14.09 6.99 -23.51
C HIS A 74 14.96 6.90 -24.76
N GLN A 75 16.07 7.63 -24.79
CA GLN A 75 17.04 7.61 -25.89
C GLN A 75 17.61 6.20 -26.10
N LEU A 76 18.02 5.51 -25.04
CA LEU A 76 18.51 4.13 -25.13
C LEU A 76 17.44 3.13 -25.62
N ARG A 77 16.15 3.39 -25.33
CA ARG A 77 15.04 2.57 -25.85
C ARG A 77 14.79 2.83 -27.32
N GLU A 78 14.83 4.09 -27.75
CA GLU A 78 14.69 4.47 -29.16
C GLU A 78 15.86 3.93 -30.00
N GLU A 79 17.09 4.00 -29.51
CA GLU A 79 18.27 3.43 -30.17
C GLU A 79 18.16 1.91 -30.32
N ARG A 80 17.69 1.21 -29.29
CA ARG A 80 17.43 -0.24 -29.36
C ARG A 80 16.32 -0.55 -30.37
N ASP A 81 15.23 0.19 -30.34
CA ASP A 81 14.09 -0.07 -31.21
C ASP A 81 14.42 0.22 -32.69
N ALA A 82 15.25 1.24 -32.94
CA ALA A 82 15.82 1.51 -34.26
C ALA A 82 16.71 0.36 -34.76
N GLN A 83 17.56 -0.21 -33.90
CA GLN A 83 18.40 -1.38 -34.24
C GLN A 83 17.59 -2.65 -34.53
N LEU A 84 16.39 -2.79 -33.95
CA LEU A 84 15.49 -3.92 -34.22
C LEU A 84 14.68 -3.74 -35.51
N LEU A 85 14.55 -2.50 -35.99
CA LEU A 85 13.80 -2.13 -37.20
C LEU A 85 14.69 -2.01 -38.44
N ASP A 86 16.01 -1.91 -38.29
CA ASP A 86 16.95 -2.03 -39.40
C ASP A 86 17.10 -3.52 -39.78
N PRO A 87 16.70 -3.94 -40.99
CA PRO A 87 16.99 -5.29 -41.45
C PRO A 87 18.51 -5.42 -41.59
N LEU A 88 19.05 -6.49 -41.02
CA LEU A 88 20.41 -6.96 -41.29
C LEU A 88 20.71 -6.85 -42.80
N PRO A 89 21.89 -6.34 -43.18
CA PRO A 89 22.27 -6.18 -44.59
C PRO A 89 22.24 -7.49 -45.38
#